data_AF-A0A7I8MYA9-F1
#
_entry.id   AF-A0A7I8MYA9-F1
#
_cell.length_a   1.000
_cell.length_b   1.000
_cell.length_c   1.000
_cell.angle_alpha   90.00
_cell.angle_beta   90.00
_cell.angle_gamma   90.00
#
_symmetry.space_group_name_H-M   'P 1'
#
loop_
_entity.id
_entity.type
_entity.pdbx_description
1 polymer ?
#
loop_
_entity_poly.entity_id
_entity_poly.type
_entity_poly.pdbx_seq_one_letter_code
_entity_poly.pdbx_strand_id
1 'polypeptide(L)'
;MARSETDTHARFRSLLQKAVRRGNANLVVTTCALLESLGTRERSWIRGRAAIITFEEAWPLGVNLVFNKRFHSKVAALVRVARSRKLKDASGLGFLAYALFEDDPSVLDGSEGDRDLKIVANAIRRPDAFWKWVIQRGETRAQTALIRHAYEFRRLGLPRDNAIIQAAAYLASTGPVTEMETAVTEDKTFPYWVALDHHTPEGRRTLKDISRDLHIELPQLEWIAFYSEGNTTNDMCSSPWWDRYCAWRFQKIGIPAEEAPLLWVPVRPQVIAALEEESRQLHKDIYRWKLDHKDRIRNLRQQVDLFLKHFDEVRKDQPEIF
;
A
#
# COMPACT_ATOMS: atom_id res chain seq x y z
N MET A 1 -8.24 11.70 -26.61
CA MET A 1 -9.05 10.52 -26.19
C MET A 1 -8.19 9.63 -25.28
N ALA A 2 -8.78 8.96 -24.27
CA ALA A 2 -8.15 8.09 -23.25
C ALA A 2 -7.84 8.68 -21.85
N ARG A 3 -8.59 9.69 -21.36
CA ARG A 3 -8.60 10.07 -19.93
C ARG A 3 -9.82 9.58 -19.14
N SER A 4 -10.91 9.15 -19.79
CA SER A 4 -12.21 8.89 -19.12
C SER A 4 -12.29 7.56 -18.37
N GLU A 5 -11.94 6.41 -18.98
CA GLU A 5 -12.12 5.09 -18.33
C GLU A 5 -11.13 4.81 -17.19
N THR A 6 -9.89 5.30 -17.31
CA THR A 6 -8.87 5.18 -16.26
C THR A 6 -9.25 5.88 -14.97
N ASP A 7 -9.98 6.99 -15.08
CA ASP A 7 -10.49 7.76 -13.94
C ASP A 7 -11.71 7.06 -13.32
N THR A 8 -12.60 6.47 -14.14
CA THR A 8 -13.80 5.78 -13.65
C THR A 8 -13.49 4.63 -12.69
N HIS A 9 -12.41 3.87 -12.94
CA HIS A 9 -12.00 2.77 -12.06
C HIS A 9 -11.08 3.20 -10.90
N ALA A 10 -10.62 4.46 -10.88
CA ALA A 10 -9.69 4.95 -9.87
C ALA A 10 -10.26 4.81 -8.45
N ARG A 11 -11.55 5.11 -8.27
CA ARG A 11 -12.25 4.95 -6.99
C ARG A 11 -12.24 3.51 -6.46
N PHE A 12 -12.38 2.50 -7.32
CA PHE A 12 -12.33 1.10 -6.90
C PHE A 12 -10.91 0.62 -6.60
N ARG A 13 -9.91 1.12 -7.34
CA ARG A 13 -8.49 0.87 -7.06
C ARG A 13 -8.08 1.48 -5.72
N SER A 14 -8.54 2.70 -5.46
CA SER A 14 -8.35 3.42 -4.19
C SER A 14 -9.07 2.71 -3.04
N LEU A 15 -10.32 2.27 -3.26
CA LEU A 15 -11.10 1.49 -2.30
C LEU A 15 -10.38 0.20 -1.91
N LEU A 16 -9.80 -0.53 -2.88
CA LEU A 16 -9.03 -1.73 -2.60
C LEU A 16 -7.84 -1.45 -1.67
N GLN A 17 -7.02 -0.45 -1.99
CA GLN A 17 -5.86 -0.08 -1.16
C GLN A 17 -6.29 0.22 0.28
N LYS A 18 -7.33 1.05 0.45
CA LYS A 18 -7.79 1.49 1.78
C LYS A 18 -8.49 0.38 2.55
N ALA A 19 -9.21 -0.50 1.86
CA ALA A 19 -9.77 -1.71 2.46
C ALA A 19 -8.67 -2.63 3.00
N VAL A 20 -7.56 -2.80 2.29
CA VAL A 20 -6.40 -3.57 2.78
C VAL A 20 -5.76 -2.90 3.99
N ARG A 21 -5.48 -1.59 3.89
CA ARG A 21 -4.82 -0.82 4.94
C ARG A 21 -5.63 -0.86 6.26
N ARG A 22 -6.94 -0.65 6.16
CA ARG A 22 -7.91 -0.67 7.29
C ARG A 22 -8.40 -2.07 7.67
N GLY A 23 -7.84 -3.13 7.09
CA GLY A 23 -8.10 -4.51 7.48
C GLY A 23 -9.46 -5.09 7.11
N ASN A 24 -10.20 -4.50 6.15
CA ASN A 24 -11.50 -5.00 5.74
C ASN A 24 -11.38 -6.11 4.68
N ALA A 25 -11.01 -7.32 5.11
CA ALA A 25 -10.80 -8.47 4.22
C ALA A 25 -12.03 -8.82 3.36
N ASN A 26 -13.24 -8.65 3.88
CA ASN A 26 -14.48 -8.89 3.14
C ASN A 26 -14.63 -7.92 1.96
N LEU A 27 -14.34 -6.64 2.18
CA LEU A 27 -14.36 -5.62 1.15
C LEU A 27 -13.22 -5.81 0.15
N VAL A 28 -12.04 -6.27 0.59
CA VAL A 28 -10.92 -6.65 -0.29
C VAL A 28 -11.36 -7.70 -1.30
N VAL A 29 -11.92 -8.83 -0.84
CA VAL A 29 -12.39 -9.90 -1.74
C VAL A 29 -13.46 -9.38 -2.71
N THR A 30 -14.43 -8.61 -2.19
CA THR A 30 -15.52 -8.04 -3.00
C THR A 30 -14.99 -7.10 -4.09
N THR A 31 -14.08 -6.18 -3.71
CA THR A 31 -13.50 -5.20 -4.62
C THR A 31 -12.58 -5.86 -5.65
N CYS A 32 -11.83 -6.89 -5.27
CA CYS A 32 -11.03 -7.68 -6.20
C CYS A 32 -11.91 -8.41 -7.23
N ALA A 33 -13.02 -9.01 -6.79
CA ALA A 33 -13.94 -9.70 -7.70
C ALA A 33 -14.59 -8.73 -8.70
N LEU A 34 -14.98 -7.54 -8.23
CA LEU A 34 -15.49 -6.45 -9.06
C LEU A 34 -14.44 -6.06 -10.09
N LEU A 35 -13.25 -5.64 -9.65
CA LEU A 35 -12.18 -5.20 -10.53
C LEU A 35 -11.78 -6.27 -11.56
N GLU A 36 -11.71 -7.55 -11.16
CA GLU A 36 -11.47 -8.64 -12.11
C GLU A 36 -12.54 -8.74 -13.19
N SER A 37 -13.81 -8.48 -12.84
CA SER A 37 -14.92 -8.51 -13.80
C SER A 37 -14.90 -7.37 -14.82
N LEU A 38 -14.18 -6.27 -14.53
CA LEU A 38 -14.05 -5.12 -15.43
C LEU A 38 -13.09 -5.37 -16.60
N GLY A 39 -12.24 -6.41 -16.53
CA GLY A 39 -11.44 -6.85 -17.66
C GLY A 39 -10.01 -7.30 -17.33
N THR A 40 -9.28 -7.65 -18.38
CA THR A 40 -7.90 -8.16 -18.30
C THR A 40 -6.91 -7.12 -17.77
N ARG A 41 -7.17 -5.84 -18.05
CA ARG A 41 -6.34 -4.72 -17.58
C ARG A 41 -6.36 -4.63 -16.06
N GLU A 42 -7.53 -4.62 -15.44
CA GLU A 42 -7.72 -4.57 -13.99
C GLU A 42 -7.17 -5.84 -13.32
N ARG A 43 -7.39 -7.00 -13.94
CA ARG A 43 -6.81 -8.27 -13.47
C ARG A 43 -5.27 -8.21 -13.44
N SER A 44 -4.64 -7.66 -14.48
CA SER A 44 -3.18 -7.47 -14.53
C SER A 44 -2.72 -6.43 -13.50
N TRP A 45 -3.45 -5.33 -13.37
CA TRP A 45 -3.17 -4.29 -12.37
C TRP A 45 -3.18 -4.85 -10.95
N ILE A 46 -4.15 -5.70 -10.58
CA ILE A 46 -4.21 -6.36 -9.26
C ILE A 46 -2.97 -7.23 -9.02
N ARG A 47 -2.45 -7.93 -10.04
CA ARG A 47 -1.24 -8.75 -9.88
C ARG A 47 -0.06 -7.90 -9.43
N GLY A 48 0.19 -6.79 -10.10
CA GLY A 48 1.26 -5.88 -9.71
C GLY A 48 0.99 -5.24 -8.34
N ARG A 49 -0.24 -4.75 -8.16
CA ARG A 49 -0.61 -4.00 -6.95
C ARG A 49 -0.62 -4.88 -5.69
N ALA A 50 -0.92 -6.17 -5.79
CA ALA A 50 -0.86 -7.08 -4.65
C ALA A 50 0.56 -7.19 -4.06
N ALA A 51 1.59 -7.25 -4.91
CA ALA A 51 2.97 -7.26 -4.44
C ALA A 51 3.35 -5.91 -3.84
N ILE A 52 3.03 -4.80 -4.52
CA ILE A 52 3.33 -3.46 -4.03
C ILE A 52 2.68 -3.21 -2.67
N ILE A 53 1.38 -3.50 -2.50
CA ILE A 53 0.67 -3.36 -1.22
C ILE A 53 1.31 -4.22 -0.13
N THR A 54 1.78 -5.42 -0.47
CA THR A 54 2.47 -6.28 0.50
C THR A 54 3.72 -5.60 1.04
N PHE A 55 4.59 -5.10 0.16
CA PHE A 55 5.80 -4.39 0.58
C PHE A 55 5.53 -3.01 1.20
N GLU A 56 4.47 -2.34 0.77
CA GLU A 56 4.10 -1.00 1.26
C GLU A 56 3.53 -1.05 2.68
N GLU A 57 2.65 -2.01 2.96
CA GLU A 57 1.89 -2.02 4.22
C GLU A 57 2.42 -3.04 5.25
N ALA A 58 3.06 -4.12 4.81
CA ALA A 58 3.52 -5.20 5.70
C ALA A 58 4.68 -5.99 5.06
N TRP A 59 5.81 -5.32 4.84
CA TRP A 59 6.93 -5.85 4.06
C TRP A 59 7.45 -7.25 4.45
N PRO A 60 7.45 -7.69 5.73
CA PRO A 60 7.92 -9.04 6.06
C PRO A 60 7.03 -10.15 5.53
N LEU A 61 5.76 -9.86 5.19
CA LEU A 61 4.90 -10.84 4.50
C LEU A 61 5.46 -11.24 3.12
N GLY A 62 6.39 -10.45 2.58
CA GLY A 62 7.17 -10.74 1.38
C GLY A 62 7.90 -12.09 1.40
N VAL A 63 8.27 -12.62 2.57
CA VAL A 63 8.86 -13.98 2.71
C VAL A 63 7.98 -15.06 2.05
N ASN A 64 6.67 -14.86 2.15
CA ASN A 64 5.64 -15.82 1.78
C ASN A 64 4.75 -15.23 0.67
N LEU A 65 5.34 -14.45 -0.24
CA LEU A 65 4.61 -13.84 -1.35
C LEU A 65 4.62 -14.76 -2.58
N VAL A 66 3.65 -15.67 -2.65
CA VAL A 66 3.58 -16.67 -3.72
C VAL A 66 2.41 -16.38 -4.67
N PHE A 67 2.73 -16.06 -5.93
CA PHE A 67 1.73 -15.89 -6.99
C PHE A 67 1.74 -17.07 -7.96
N ASN A 68 0.71 -17.90 -7.92
CA ASN A 68 0.46 -18.91 -8.95
C ASN A 68 -0.23 -18.28 -10.19
N LYS A 69 -0.58 -19.05 -11.22
CA LYS A 69 -1.28 -18.50 -12.42
C LYS A 69 -2.72 -18.05 -12.15
N ARG A 70 -3.34 -18.52 -11.07
CA ARG A 70 -4.74 -18.24 -10.72
C ARG A 70 -4.89 -16.86 -10.07
N PHE A 71 -6.10 -16.32 -10.11
CA PHE A 71 -6.38 -14.97 -9.58
C PHE A 71 -6.42 -14.95 -8.04
N HIS A 72 -6.99 -15.99 -7.42
CA HIS A 72 -7.16 -16.07 -5.97
C HIS A 72 -5.83 -15.94 -5.19
N SER A 73 -4.67 -16.33 -5.75
CA SER A 73 -3.40 -16.20 -5.02
C SER A 73 -3.00 -14.74 -4.78
N LYS A 74 -3.39 -13.82 -5.68
CA LYS A 74 -3.13 -12.37 -5.53
C LYS A 74 -4.06 -11.79 -4.47
N VAL A 75 -5.33 -12.21 -4.53
CA VAL A 75 -6.34 -11.81 -3.54
C VAL A 75 -5.99 -12.35 -2.16
N ALA A 76 -5.44 -13.56 -2.06
CA ALA A 76 -4.97 -14.15 -0.82
C ALA A 76 -3.83 -13.34 -0.19
N ALA A 77 -2.88 -12.84 -0.99
CA ALA A 77 -1.84 -11.93 -0.48
C ALA A 77 -2.46 -10.65 0.09
N LEU A 78 -3.40 -10.01 -0.63
CA LEU A 78 -4.10 -8.82 -0.15
C LEU A 78 -4.91 -9.07 1.12
N VAL A 79 -5.60 -10.22 1.21
CA VAL A 79 -6.35 -10.63 2.41
C VAL A 79 -5.42 -10.89 3.58
N ARG A 80 -4.25 -11.49 3.34
CA ARG A 80 -3.24 -11.70 4.39
C ARG A 80 -2.71 -10.37 4.90
N VAL A 81 -2.35 -9.43 4.01
CA VAL A 81 -1.96 -8.06 4.40
C VAL A 81 -3.09 -7.41 5.20
N ALA A 82 -4.34 -7.51 4.76
CA ALA A 82 -5.49 -6.93 5.45
C ALA A 82 -5.65 -7.50 6.87
N ARG A 83 -5.46 -8.81 7.04
CA ARG A 83 -5.57 -9.50 8.35
C ARG A 83 -4.35 -9.29 9.25
N SER A 84 -3.21 -8.87 8.73
CA SER A 84 -1.99 -8.66 9.52
C SER A 84 -1.89 -7.25 10.09
N ARG A 85 -1.06 -7.11 11.13
CA ARG A 85 -0.54 -5.81 11.56
C ARG A 85 0.28 -5.18 10.44
N LYS A 86 0.40 -3.85 10.45
CA LYS A 86 1.14 -3.11 9.43
C LYS A 86 2.54 -2.77 9.93
N LEU A 87 3.53 -2.88 9.05
CA LEU A 87 4.90 -2.49 9.30
C LEU A 87 5.42 -1.81 8.05
N LYS A 88 5.58 -0.50 8.11
CA LYS A 88 5.76 0.38 6.94
C LYS A 88 7.21 0.83 6.75
N ASP A 89 8.16 0.15 7.37
CA ASP A 89 9.56 0.59 7.32
C ASP A 89 10.12 0.59 5.90
N ALA A 90 9.77 -0.42 5.09
CA ALA A 90 10.12 -0.42 3.67
C ALA A 90 9.53 0.78 2.92
N SER A 91 8.30 1.19 3.25
CA SER A 91 7.70 2.41 2.68
C SER A 91 8.41 3.66 3.12
N GLY A 92 8.64 3.85 4.42
CA GLY A 92 9.32 5.02 4.95
C GLY A 92 10.72 5.18 4.37
N LEU A 93 11.53 4.11 4.43
CA LEU A 93 12.89 4.08 3.89
C LEU A 93 12.88 4.28 2.38
N GLY A 94 11.98 3.60 1.66
CA GLY A 94 11.86 3.71 0.21
C GLY A 94 11.48 5.11 -0.26
N PHE A 95 10.53 5.77 0.42
CA PHE A 95 10.12 7.13 0.06
C PHE A 95 11.20 8.17 0.37
N LEU A 96 11.86 8.09 1.52
CA LEU A 96 12.97 8.98 1.87
C LEU A 96 14.16 8.77 0.91
N ALA A 97 14.51 7.53 0.60
CA ALA A 97 15.56 7.20 -0.36
C ALA A 97 15.22 7.68 -1.78
N TYR A 98 13.95 7.59 -2.19
CA TYR A 98 13.49 8.12 -3.47
C TYR A 98 13.61 9.65 -3.51
N ALA A 99 13.25 10.36 -2.43
CA ALA A 99 13.45 11.81 -2.35
C ALA A 99 14.94 12.19 -2.40
N LEU A 100 15.84 11.44 -1.75
CA LEU A 100 17.28 11.64 -1.87
C LEU A 100 17.81 11.34 -3.28
N PHE A 101 17.19 10.39 -3.97
CA PHE A 101 17.50 10.08 -5.37
C PHE A 101 17.11 11.23 -6.30
N GLU A 102 15.97 11.89 -6.03
CA GLU A 102 15.49 13.11 -6.71
C GLU A 102 16.19 14.39 -6.20
N ASP A 103 17.39 14.25 -5.64
CA ASP A 103 18.25 15.34 -5.17
C ASP A 103 17.64 16.25 -4.08
N ASP A 104 16.80 15.71 -3.19
CA ASP A 104 16.35 16.40 -1.98
C ASP A 104 17.18 15.97 -0.75
N PRO A 105 18.27 16.68 -0.40
CA PRO A 105 19.11 16.31 0.74
C PRO A 105 18.45 16.57 2.09
N SER A 106 17.30 17.25 2.16
CA SER A 106 16.61 17.56 3.43
C SER A 106 16.08 16.34 4.16
N VAL A 107 16.07 15.16 3.51
CA VAL A 107 15.75 13.88 4.17
C VAL A 107 16.84 13.40 5.12
N LEU A 108 18.06 13.93 5.00
CA LEU A 108 19.21 13.59 5.84
C LEU A 108 19.18 14.43 7.12
N ASP A 109 19.31 13.77 8.27
CA ASP A 109 19.22 14.40 9.60
C ASP A 109 20.53 14.28 10.41
N GLY A 110 21.58 13.70 9.82
CA GLY A 110 22.87 13.48 10.47
C GLY A 110 22.91 12.26 11.38
N SER A 111 21.82 11.49 11.49
CA SER A 111 21.81 10.22 12.25
C SER A 111 22.51 9.10 11.49
N GLU A 112 22.78 7.98 12.18
CA GLU A 112 23.34 6.78 11.56
C GLU A 112 22.46 6.22 10.42
N GLY A 113 21.14 6.46 10.47
CA GLY A 113 20.18 6.06 9.44
C GLY A 113 20.45 6.72 8.07
N ASP A 114 21.17 7.85 8.02
CA ASP A 114 21.55 8.47 6.74
C ASP A 114 22.36 7.54 5.85
N ARG A 115 23.12 6.60 6.45
CA ARG A 115 23.85 5.57 5.71
C ARG A 115 22.90 4.67 4.93
N ASP A 116 21.84 4.18 5.58
CA ASP A 116 20.85 3.28 4.99
C ASP A 116 20.11 3.98 3.83
N LEU A 117 19.72 5.23 4.04
CA LEU A 117 19.11 6.08 3.01
C LEU A 117 20.01 6.23 1.79
N LYS A 118 21.29 6.51 1.99
CA LYS A 118 22.27 6.64 0.89
C LYS A 118 22.44 5.32 0.14
N ILE A 119 22.43 4.17 0.84
CA ILE A 119 22.53 2.86 0.19
C ILE A 119 21.29 2.61 -0.69
N VAL A 120 20.08 2.80 -0.16
CA VAL A 120 18.85 2.58 -0.94
C VAL A 120 18.70 3.61 -2.05
N ALA A 121 19.05 4.88 -1.84
CA ALA A 121 19.05 5.87 -2.91
C ALA A 121 20.03 5.51 -4.04
N ASN A 122 21.21 4.98 -3.70
CA ASN A 122 22.15 4.45 -4.68
C ASN A 122 21.66 3.15 -5.34
N ALA A 123 20.82 2.35 -4.66
CA ALA A 123 20.16 1.20 -5.25
C ALA A 123 19.21 1.60 -6.40
N ILE A 124 18.57 2.76 -6.29
CA ILE A 124 17.73 3.31 -7.37
C ILE A 124 18.62 3.72 -8.55
N ARG A 125 19.79 4.35 -8.30
CA ARG A 125 20.76 4.76 -9.33
C ARG A 125 21.44 3.56 -10.02
N ARG A 126 21.76 2.51 -9.27
CA ARG A 126 22.56 1.35 -9.72
C ARG A 126 21.89 0.02 -9.34
N PRO A 127 20.70 -0.28 -9.90
CA PRO A 127 19.87 -1.41 -9.44
C PRO A 127 20.57 -2.77 -9.59
N ASP A 128 21.29 -3.01 -10.68
CA ASP A 128 21.94 -4.32 -10.90
C ASP A 128 23.06 -4.59 -9.89
N ALA A 129 23.83 -3.56 -9.51
CA ALA A 129 24.87 -3.68 -8.50
C ALA A 129 24.25 -3.94 -7.11
N PHE A 130 23.16 -3.24 -6.79
CA PHE A 130 22.42 -3.46 -5.56
C PHE A 130 21.88 -4.89 -5.45
N TRP A 131 21.20 -5.39 -6.49
CA TRP A 131 20.62 -6.72 -6.46
C TRP A 131 21.67 -7.82 -6.31
N LYS A 132 22.82 -7.69 -7.00
CA LYS A 132 23.96 -8.60 -6.80
C LYS A 132 24.45 -8.58 -5.35
N TRP A 133 24.52 -7.41 -4.74
CA TRP A 133 24.97 -7.24 -3.36
C TRP A 133 23.99 -7.83 -2.33
N VAL A 134 22.68 -7.53 -2.41
CA VAL A 134 21.71 -8.06 -1.41
C VAL A 134 21.52 -9.57 -1.50
N ILE A 135 21.56 -10.16 -2.70
CA ILE A 135 21.39 -11.62 -2.88
C ILE A 135 22.48 -12.40 -2.15
N GLN A 136 23.70 -11.86 -2.08
CA GLN A 136 24.83 -12.49 -1.39
C GLN A 136 24.77 -12.39 0.14
N ARG A 137 23.82 -11.62 0.69
CA ARG A 137 23.69 -11.35 2.14
C ARG A 137 22.53 -12.09 2.79
N GLY A 138 21.76 -12.88 2.04
CA GLY A 138 20.70 -13.71 2.62
C GLY A 138 21.29 -14.84 3.45
N GLU A 139 21.36 -14.66 4.78
CA GLU A 139 21.94 -15.66 5.68
C GLU A 139 20.91 -16.73 6.10
N THR A 140 19.66 -16.33 6.26
CA THR A 140 18.55 -17.22 6.65
C THR A 140 17.60 -17.51 5.49
N ARG A 141 16.87 -18.63 5.57
CA ARG A 141 15.84 -18.99 4.58
C ARG A 141 14.79 -17.89 4.40
N ALA A 142 14.40 -17.20 5.47
CA ALA A 142 13.42 -16.13 5.42
C ALA A 142 13.95 -14.90 4.67
N GLN A 143 15.19 -14.48 4.95
CA GLN A 143 15.85 -13.36 4.26
C GLN A 143 16.02 -13.67 2.77
N THR A 144 16.54 -14.84 2.43
CA THR A 144 16.74 -15.26 1.04
C THR A 144 15.41 -15.31 0.27
N ALA A 145 14.35 -15.86 0.88
CA ALA A 145 13.03 -15.89 0.26
C ALA A 145 12.48 -14.48 0.00
N LEU A 146 12.57 -13.57 0.97
CA LEU A 146 12.09 -12.20 0.82
C LEU A 146 12.87 -11.44 -0.25
N ILE A 147 14.22 -11.52 -0.23
CA ILE A 147 15.07 -10.86 -1.22
C ILE A 147 14.76 -11.37 -2.63
N ARG A 148 14.56 -12.69 -2.79
CA ARG A 148 14.16 -13.29 -4.06
C ARG A 148 12.81 -12.75 -4.53
N HIS A 149 11.79 -12.71 -3.67
CA HIS A 149 10.47 -12.18 -4.03
C HIS A 149 10.51 -10.68 -4.35
N ALA A 150 11.27 -9.89 -3.59
CA ALA A 150 11.50 -8.49 -3.92
C ALA A 150 12.18 -8.34 -5.30
N TYR A 151 13.17 -9.19 -5.61
CA TYR A 151 13.81 -9.21 -6.92
C TYR A 151 12.82 -9.56 -8.05
N GLU A 152 11.96 -10.55 -7.88
CA GLU A 152 10.91 -10.92 -8.86
C GLU A 152 10.00 -9.73 -9.20
N PHE A 153 9.72 -8.86 -8.23
CA PHE A 153 8.82 -7.73 -8.35
C PHE A 153 9.50 -6.37 -8.57
N ARG A 154 10.84 -6.34 -8.75
CA ARG A 154 11.68 -5.13 -8.83
C ARG A 154 11.37 -4.10 -9.94
N ARG A 155 10.43 -4.40 -10.84
CA ARG A 155 10.04 -3.52 -11.97
C ARG A 155 8.54 -3.20 -11.97
N LEU A 156 7.86 -3.37 -10.85
CA LEU A 156 6.43 -3.12 -10.73
C LEU A 156 6.12 -1.68 -10.33
N GLY A 157 5.08 -1.11 -10.96
CA GLY A 157 4.55 0.18 -10.55
C GLY A 157 5.39 1.38 -11.00
N LEU A 158 5.36 2.45 -10.22
CA LEU A 158 6.10 3.68 -10.44
C LEU A 158 7.52 3.59 -9.84
N PRO A 159 8.45 4.49 -10.21
CA PRO A 159 9.80 4.51 -9.64
C PRO A 159 9.82 4.49 -8.10
N ARG A 160 8.91 5.23 -7.45
CA ARG A 160 8.75 5.21 -5.99
C ARG A 160 8.33 3.84 -5.44
N ASP A 161 7.51 3.07 -6.16
CA ASP A 161 7.09 1.73 -5.72
C ASP A 161 8.29 0.77 -5.77
N ASN A 162 9.16 0.90 -6.79
CA ASN A 162 10.41 0.15 -6.88
C ASN A 162 11.36 0.46 -5.72
N ALA A 163 11.43 1.73 -5.29
CA ALA A 163 12.24 2.14 -4.13
C ALA A 163 11.78 1.44 -2.84
N ILE A 164 10.46 1.26 -2.65
CA ILE A 164 9.90 0.50 -1.51
C ILE A 164 10.33 -0.97 -1.58
N ILE A 165 10.28 -1.58 -2.77
CA ILE A 165 10.70 -2.98 -2.96
C ILE A 165 12.20 -3.16 -2.70
N GLN A 166 13.04 -2.21 -3.15
CA GLN A 166 14.46 -2.19 -2.85
C GLN A 166 14.73 -1.99 -1.35
N ALA A 167 13.99 -1.09 -0.70
CA ALA A 167 14.07 -0.90 0.75
C ALA A 167 13.71 -2.18 1.52
N ALA A 168 12.66 -2.91 1.10
CA ALA A 168 12.32 -4.20 1.70
C ALA A 168 13.45 -5.24 1.57
N ALA A 169 14.07 -5.33 0.38
CA ALA A 169 15.22 -6.21 0.17
C ALA A 169 16.45 -5.78 1.01
N TYR A 170 16.67 -4.47 1.15
CA TYR A 170 17.72 -3.93 2.00
C TYR A 170 17.51 -4.31 3.46
N LEU A 171 16.32 -4.02 4.02
CA LEU A 171 15.97 -4.32 5.41
C LEU A 171 16.11 -5.82 5.72
N ALA A 172 15.70 -6.68 4.80
CA ALA A 172 15.91 -8.13 4.94
C ALA A 172 17.39 -8.53 4.93
N SER A 173 18.26 -7.80 4.24
CA SER A 173 19.70 -8.09 4.15
C SER A 173 20.55 -7.55 5.31
N THR A 174 19.96 -6.70 6.15
CA THR A 174 20.67 -6.02 7.25
C THR A 174 20.11 -6.35 8.64
N GLY A 175 18.94 -6.98 8.73
CA GLY A 175 18.35 -7.38 9.99
C GLY A 175 17.47 -8.63 9.90
N PRO A 176 16.98 -9.12 11.04
CA PRO A 176 16.04 -10.23 11.08
C PRO A 176 14.71 -9.83 10.43
N VAL A 177 14.09 -10.77 9.72
CA VAL A 177 12.76 -10.58 9.13
C VAL A 177 11.71 -10.96 10.17
N THR A 178 11.01 -9.97 10.71
CA THR A 178 9.98 -10.15 11.75
C THR A 178 8.82 -11.00 11.22
N GLU A 179 8.37 -11.97 12.01
CA GLU A 179 7.12 -12.67 11.72
C GLU A 179 5.92 -11.75 11.99
N MET A 180 5.01 -11.65 11.03
CA MET A 180 3.88 -10.72 11.14
C MET A 180 2.71 -11.35 11.87
N GLU A 181 2.32 -10.69 12.95
CA GLU A 181 1.13 -11.03 13.72
C GLU A 181 -0.17 -10.72 12.97
N THR A 182 -1.22 -11.44 13.33
CA THR A 182 -2.58 -11.11 12.91
C THR A 182 -3.06 -9.90 13.71
N ALA A 183 -3.62 -8.91 13.04
CA ALA A 183 -4.20 -7.74 13.68
C ALA A 183 -5.54 -8.09 14.34
N VAL A 184 -5.86 -7.39 15.42
CA VAL A 184 -7.19 -7.45 16.02
C VAL A 184 -8.20 -6.93 15.00
N THR A 185 -9.22 -7.76 14.71
CA THR A 185 -10.27 -7.38 13.78
C THR A 185 -11.38 -6.69 14.56
N GLU A 186 -11.57 -5.39 14.30
CA GLU A 186 -12.73 -4.65 14.79
C GLU A 186 -13.80 -4.60 13.69
N ASP A 187 -15.05 -4.91 14.05
CA ASP A 187 -16.19 -4.79 13.14
C ASP A 187 -16.63 -3.32 13.05
N LYS A 188 -15.82 -2.51 12.35
CA LYS A 188 -16.10 -1.11 12.09
C LYS A 188 -16.64 -0.93 10.66
N THR A 189 -17.70 -0.14 10.53
CA THR A 189 -18.23 0.28 9.23
C THR A 189 -17.15 0.98 8.43
N PHE A 190 -16.95 0.56 7.18
CA PHE A 190 -15.96 1.18 6.30
C PHE A 190 -16.44 2.56 5.79
N PRO A 191 -15.69 3.64 6.02
CA PRO A 191 -16.08 4.97 5.55
C PRO A 191 -15.73 5.15 4.07
N TYR A 192 -16.68 4.92 3.15
CA TYR A 192 -16.41 4.92 1.70
C TYR A 192 -15.83 6.23 1.14
N TRP A 193 -16.13 7.38 1.75
CA TRP A 193 -15.59 8.68 1.34
C TRP A 193 -14.07 8.70 1.39
N VAL A 194 -13.42 7.92 2.26
CA VAL A 194 -11.96 7.89 2.34
C VAL A 194 -11.34 7.35 1.06
N ALA A 195 -12.07 6.56 0.26
CA ALA A 195 -11.62 6.09 -1.04
C ALA A 195 -11.57 7.19 -2.11
N LEU A 196 -12.23 8.33 -1.88
CA LEU A 196 -12.26 9.47 -2.78
C LEU A 196 -11.18 10.47 -2.33
N ASP A 197 -9.93 10.18 -2.68
CA ASP A 197 -8.76 10.98 -2.32
C ASP A 197 -8.15 11.71 -3.52
N HIS A 198 -6.97 12.30 -3.35
CA HIS A 198 -6.25 13.00 -4.43
C HIS A 198 -5.86 12.09 -5.63
N HIS A 199 -5.99 10.77 -5.53
CA HIS A 199 -5.80 9.87 -6.66
C HIS A 199 -7.10 9.65 -7.47
N THR A 200 -8.24 10.12 -6.96
CA THR A 200 -9.54 10.09 -7.64
C THR A 200 -9.94 11.48 -8.17
N PRO A 201 -10.69 11.58 -9.28
CA PRO A 201 -11.23 12.85 -9.76
C PRO A 201 -12.04 13.62 -8.74
N GLU A 202 -12.91 12.90 -8.03
CA GLU A 202 -13.81 13.43 -7.01
C GLU A 202 -12.99 14.04 -5.88
N GLY A 203 -12.09 13.27 -5.27
CA GLY A 203 -11.24 13.75 -4.19
C GLY A 203 -10.30 14.90 -4.62
N ARG A 204 -9.71 14.85 -5.83
CA ARG A 204 -8.91 15.98 -6.35
C ARG A 204 -9.71 17.26 -6.46
N ARG A 205 -10.95 17.18 -6.94
CA ARG A 205 -11.83 18.34 -7.10
C ARG A 205 -12.18 18.91 -5.72
N THR A 206 -12.67 18.07 -4.82
CA THR A 206 -13.05 18.46 -3.46
C THR A 206 -11.89 19.10 -2.69
N LEU A 207 -10.70 18.50 -2.71
CA LEU A 207 -9.54 19.06 -2.00
C LEU A 207 -9.10 20.41 -2.59
N LYS A 208 -9.20 20.58 -3.92
CA LYS A 208 -8.92 21.88 -4.56
C LYS A 208 -9.93 22.96 -4.17
N ASP A 209 -11.22 22.63 -4.16
CA ASP A 209 -12.26 23.58 -3.78
C ASP A 209 -12.12 24.00 -2.32
N ILE A 210 -11.93 23.04 -1.41
CA ILE A 210 -11.74 23.31 0.03
C ILE A 210 -10.44 24.09 0.28
N SER A 211 -9.35 23.74 -0.39
CA SER A 211 -8.09 24.48 -0.32
C SER A 211 -8.27 25.95 -0.67
N ARG A 212 -9.00 26.24 -1.75
CA ARG A 212 -9.34 27.62 -2.17
C ARG A 212 -10.21 28.32 -1.12
N ASP A 213 -11.28 27.66 -0.69
CA ASP A 213 -12.32 28.29 0.13
C ASP A 213 -11.84 28.57 1.57
N LEU A 214 -10.91 27.76 2.08
CA LEU A 214 -10.31 27.91 3.42
C LEU A 214 -8.94 28.57 3.42
N HIS A 215 -8.43 28.97 2.24
CA HIS A 215 -7.09 29.54 2.08
C HIS A 215 -5.97 28.67 2.69
N ILE A 216 -6.07 27.36 2.54
CA ILE A 216 -5.04 26.39 2.95
C ILE A 216 -4.29 25.96 1.69
N GLU A 217 -2.96 25.95 1.72
CA GLU A 217 -2.17 25.47 0.59
C GLU A 217 -2.52 24.02 0.22
N LEU A 218 -2.79 23.76 -1.06
CA LEU A 218 -3.27 22.45 -1.50
C LEU A 218 -2.33 21.30 -1.08
N PRO A 219 -0.99 21.40 -1.19
CA PRO A 219 -0.08 20.34 -0.74
C PRO A 219 -0.19 20.05 0.76
N GLN A 220 -0.48 21.06 1.58
CA GLN A 220 -0.69 20.89 3.02
C GLN A 220 -1.97 20.10 3.28
N LEU A 221 -3.08 20.50 2.64
CA LEU A 221 -4.36 19.82 2.78
C LEU A 221 -4.30 18.38 2.26
N GLU A 222 -3.68 18.13 1.10
CA GLU A 222 -3.52 16.79 0.54
C GLU A 222 -2.74 15.87 1.49
N TRP A 223 -1.64 16.36 2.07
CA TRP A 223 -0.84 15.59 3.01
C TRP A 223 -1.58 15.33 4.32
N ILE A 224 -2.22 16.34 4.90
CA ILE A 224 -2.96 16.20 6.16
C ILE A 224 -4.14 15.23 6.00
N ALA A 225 -4.87 15.31 4.89
CA ALA A 225 -5.94 14.36 4.57
C ALA A 225 -5.40 12.93 4.40
N PHE A 226 -4.27 12.77 3.68
CA PHE A 226 -3.61 11.48 3.56
C PHE A 226 -3.16 10.95 4.92
N TYR A 227 -2.43 11.73 5.71
CA TYR A 227 -1.88 11.29 7.00
C TYR A 227 -2.99 10.89 7.98
N SER A 228 -4.04 11.70 8.07
CA SER A 228 -5.13 11.50 9.03
C SER A 228 -6.08 10.35 8.64
N GLU A 229 -6.36 10.17 7.35
CA GLU A 229 -7.43 9.28 6.88
C GLU A 229 -6.98 8.33 5.77
N GLY A 230 -6.17 8.80 4.83
CA GLY A 230 -5.61 7.95 3.80
C GLY A 230 -4.78 6.81 4.42
N ASN A 231 -3.90 7.14 5.36
CA ASN A 231 -2.90 6.27 5.97
C ASN A 231 -3.41 5.48 7.18
N THR A 232 -4.65 5.68 7.63
CA THR A 232 -5.21 4.92 8.75
C THR A 232 -5.14 3.43 8.49
N THR A 233 -4.51 2.69 9.40
CA THR A 233 -4.39 1.22 9.36
C THR A 233 -5.33 0.58 10.38
N ASN A 234 -5.50 -0.75 10.30
CA ASN A 234 -6.19 -1.52 11.34
C ASN A 234 -5.35 -1.64 12.63
N ASP A 235 -4.05 -1.90 12.48
CA ASP A 235 -3.08 -2.01 13.58
C ASP A 235 -1.69 -1.76 12.98
N MET A 236 -0.86 -0.99 13.67
CA MET A 236 0.45 -0.54 13.21
C MET A 236 1.51 -0.92 14.24
N CYS A 237 2.54 -1.64 13.80
CA CYS A 237 3.75 -1.85 14.58
C CYS A 237 4.58 -0.56 14.60
N SER A 238 5.47 -0.42 15.59
CA SER A 238 6.48 0.65 15.56
C SER A 238 7.27 0.57 14.25
N SER A 239 7.39 1.72 13.56
CA SER A 239 7.99 1.79 12.23
C SER A 239 8.82 3.07 12.12
N PRO A 240 10.06 3.07 12.66
CA PRO A 240 10.89 4.27 12.76
C PRO A 240 11.14 4.95 11.40
N TRP A 241 11.25 4.18 10.32
CA TRP A 241 11.43 4.74 8.98
C TRP A 241 10.17 5.45 8.47
N TRP A 242 9.00 4.91 8.80
CA TRP A 242 7.73 5.54 8.46
C TRP A 242 7.52 6.82 9.27
N ASP A 243 7.86 6.81 10.56
CA ASP A 243 7.76 7.97 11.44
C ASP A 243 8.70 9.08 10.97
N ARG A 244 9.94 8.74 10.61
CA ARG A 244 10.91 9.66 9.99
C ARG A 244 10.38 10.25 8.68
N TYR A 245 9.77 9.43 7.82
CA TYR A 245 9.16 9.91 6.59
C TYR A 245 8.02 10.90 6.87
N CYS A 246 7.16 10.61 7.84
CA CYS A 246 6.07 11.51 8.22
C CYS A 246 6.62 12.84 8.75
N ALA A 247 7.59 12.82 9.66
CA ALA A 247 8.23 14.02 10.20
C ALA A 247 8.85 14.88 9.09
N TRP A 248 9.63 14.27 8.19
CA TRP A 248 10.22 14.97 7.05
C TRP A 248 9.15 15.58 6.13
N ARG A 249 8.06 14.85 5.84
CA ARG A 249 6.96 15.38 5.00
C ARG A 249 6.27 16.56 5.65
N PHE A 250 6.01 16.53 6.96
CA PHE A 250 5.44 17.64 7.70
C PHE A 250 6.34 18.88 7.66
N GLN A 251 7.64 18.70 7.89
CA GLN A 251 8.62 19.77 7.72
C GLN A 251 8.59 20.35 6.29
N LYS A 252 8.50 19.49 5.27
CA LYS A 252 8.52 19.92 3.87
C LYS A 252 7.29 20.76 3.48
N ILE A 253 6.13 20.47 4.04
CA ILE A 253 4.91 21.25 3.81
C ILE A 253 4.78 22.45 4.75
N GLY A 254 5.74 22.65 5.65
CA GLY A 254 5.79 23.78 6.58
C GLY A 254 4.73 23.74 7.69
N ILE A 255 4.27 22.56 8.10
CA ILE A 255 3.31 22.39 9.19
C ILE A 255 3.86 21.39 10.22
N PRO A 256 3.94 21.75 11.52
CA PRO A 256 4.28 20.81 12.57
C PRO A 256 3.27 19.64 12.64
N ALA A 257 3.74 18.42 12.87
CA ALA A 257 2.89 17.23 12.86
C ALA A 257 1.79 17.30 13.95
N GLU A 258 2.09 17.91 15.08
CA GLU A 258 1.21 18.19 16.21
C GLU A 258 0.09 19.19 15.88
N GLU A 259 0.28 20.05 14.88
CA GLU A 259 -0.71 21.02 14.41
C GLU A 259 -1.62 20.44 13.31
N ALA A 260 -1.24 19.32 12.70
CA ALA A 260 -2.04 18.68 11.66
C ALA A 260 -3.50 18.41 12.09
N PRO A 261 -3.80 17.97 13.34
CA PRO A 261 -5.18 17.85 13.80
C PRO A 261 -5.93 19.18 13.89
N LEU A 262 -5.25 20.29 14.22
CA LEU A 262 -5.89 21.62 14.32
C LEU A 262 -6.43 22.07 12.97
N LEU A 263 -5.75 21.71 11.88
CA LEU A 263 -6.22 21.93 10.51
C LEU A 263 -7.22 20.87 10.07
N TRP A 264 -6.98 19.59 10.37
CA TRP A 264 -7.82 18.51 9.86
C TRP A 264 -9.21 18.46 10.49
N VAL A 265 -9.31 18.59 11.81
CA VAL A 265 -10.59 18.47 12.55
C VAL A 265 -11.69 19.38 11.99
N PRO A 266 -11.45 20.69 11.73
CA PRO A 266 -12.47 21.56 11.14
C PRO A 266 -12.69 21.33 9.63
N VAL A 267 -11.68 20.85 8.90
CA VAL A 267 -11.78 20.60 7.45
C VAL A 267 -12.52 19.30 7.14
N ARG A 268 -12.30 18.26 7.94
CA ARG A 268 -12.86 16.92 7.79
C ARG A 268 -14.37 16.89 7.52
N PRO A 269 -15.25 17.56 8.31
CA PRO A 269 -16.69 17.53 8.03
C PRO A 269 -17.03 18.16 6.68
N GLN A 270 -16.27 19.14 6.21
CA GLN A 270 -16.48 19.77 4.89
C GLN A 270 -16.11 18.81 3.76
N VAL A 271 -14.99 18.08 3.90
CA VAL A 271 -14.59 17.02 2.96
C VAL A 271 -15.67 15.93 2.90
N ILE A 272 -16.17 15.48 4.05
CA ILE A 272 -17.21 14.45 4.12
C ILE A 272 -18.51 14.94 3.46
N ALA A 273 -18.94 16.17 3.75
CA ALA A 273 -20.13 16.75 3.17
C ALA A 273 -20.00 16.91 1.64
N ALA A 274 -18.86 17.41 1.17
CA ALA A 274 -18.59 17.61 -0.25
C ALA A 274 -18.48 16.29 -1.05
N LEU A 275 -18.15 15.17 -0.39
CA LEU A 275 -18.05 13.84 -1.00
C LEU A 275 -19.25 12.95 -0.70
N GLU A 276 -20.31 13.46 -0.07
CA GLU A 276 -21.37 12.63 0.47
C GLU A 276 -22.09 11.83 -0.63
N GLU A 277 -22.47 12.50 -1.73
CA GLU A 277 -23.19 11.85 -2.82
C GLU A 277 -22.30 10.82 -3.53
N GLU A 278 -21.06 11.17 -3.88
CA GLU A 278 -20.13 10.27 -4.55
C GLU A 278 -19.74 9.08 -3.66
N SER A 279 -19.63 9.29 -2.34
CA SER A 279 -19.43 8.22 -1.35
C SER A 279 -20.64 7.29 -1.29
N ARG A 280 -21.85 7.85 -1.22
CA ARG A 280 -23.11 7.07 -1.26
C ARG A 280 -23.21 6.29 -2.57
N GLN A 281 -22.84 6.88 -3.70
CA GLN A 281 -22.86 6.23 -5.00
C GLN A 281 -21.83 5.10 -5.09
N LEU A 282 -20.58 5.31 -4.64
CA LEU A 282 -19.55 4.27 -4.58
C LEU A 282 -20.01 3.07 -3.74
N HIS A 283 -20.61 3.33 -2.58
CA HIS A 283 -21.15 2.27 -1.74
C HIS A 283 -22.33 1.54 -2.42
N LYS A 284 -23.26 2.26 -3.02
CA LYS A 284 -24.39 1.66 -3.76
C LYS A 284 -23.90 0.79 -4.92
N ASP A 285 -22.92 1.24 -5.68
CA ASP A 285 -22.37 0.52 -6.83
C ASP A 285 -21.77 -0.82 -6.41
N ILE A 286 -20.88 -0.81 -5.41
CA ILE A 286 -20.25 -2.06 -4.95
C ILE A 286 -21.26 -2.97 -4.25
N TYR A 287 -22.24 -2.41 -3.54
CA TYR A 287 -23.28 -3.18 -2.86
C TYR A 287 -24.22 -3.86 -3.84
N ARG A 288 -24.75 -3.12 -4.84
CA ARG A 288 -25.59 -3.69 -5.91
C ARG A 288 -24.84 -4.78 -6.66
N TRP A 289 -23.61 -4.49 -7.08
CA TRP A 289 -22.78 -5.48 -7.76
C TRP A 289 -22.55 -6.73 -6.90
N LYS A 290 -22.29 -6.58 -5.60
CA LYS A 290 -22.15 -7.70 -4.67
C LYS A 290 -23.42 -8.55 -4.57
N LEU A 291 -24.60 -7.93 -4.57
CA LEU A 291 -25.87 -8.66 -4.52
C LEU A 291 -26.10 -9.49 -5.79
N ASP A 292 -25.74 -8.94 -6.94
CA ASP A 292 -25.91 -9.60 -8.24
C ASP A 292 -24.87 -10.71 -8.47
N HIS A 293 -23.73 -10.67 -7.76
CA HIS A 293 -22.58 -11.57 -7.96
C HIS A 293 -22.19 -12.36 -6.70
N LYS A 294 -23.15 -12.69 -5.82
CA LYS A 294 -22.91 -13.38 -4.54
C LYS A 294 -22.11 -14.67 -4.71
N ASP A 295 -22.45 -15.49 -5.71
CA ASP A 295 -21.79 -16.78 -5.94
C ASP A 295 -20.33 -16.60 -6.39
N ARG A 296 -20.06 -15.60 -7.24
CA ARG A 296 -18.68 -15.27 -7.66
C ARG A 296 -17.83 -14.89 -6.45
N ILE A 297 -18.36 -14.05 -5.57
CA ILE A 297 -17.65 -13.61 -4.35
C ILE A 297 -17.46 -14.79 -3.40
N ARG A 298 -18.48 -15.62 -3.19
CA ARG A 298 -18.41 -16.81 -2.34
C ARG A 298 -17.34 -17.78 -2.84
N ASN A 299 -17.34 -18.08 -4.14
CA ASN A 299 -16.37 -18.97 -4.77
C ASN A 299 -14.94 -18.43 -4.66
N LEU A 300 -14.74 -17.14 -4.94
CA LEU A 300 -13.42 -16.51 -4.79
C LEU A 300 -12.94 -16.56 -3.34
N ARG A 301 -13.83 -16.28 -2.37
CA ARG A 301 -13.50 -16.37 -0.94
C ARG A 301 -13.08 -17.78 -0.54
N GLN A 302 -13.85 -18.79 -0.94
CA GLN A 302 -13.50 -20.19 -0.68
C GLN A 302 -12.13 -20.56 -1.26
N GLN A 303 -11.84 -20.16 -2.50
CA GLN A 303 -10.52 -20.37 -3.10
C GLN A 303 -9.39 -19.66 -2.35
N VAL A 304 -9.64 -18.43 -1.88
CA VAL A 304 -8.67 -17.68 -1.07
C VAL A 304 -8.43 -18.37 0.27
N ASP A 305 -9.48 -18.76 0.97
CA ASP A 305 -9.35 -19.42 2.29
C ASP A 305 -8.68 -20.80 2.16
N LEU A 306 -9.00 -21.58 1.11
CA LEU A 306 -8.30 -22.83 0.81
C LEU A 306 -6.82 -22.59 0.52
N PHE A 307 -6.49 -21.58 -0.29
CA PHE A 307 -5.10 -21.23 -0.61
C PHE A 307 -4.31 -20.80 0.63
N LEU A 308 -4.94 -20.04 1.54
CA LEU A 308 -4.31 -19.60 2.78
C LEU A 308 -4.15 -20.76 3.80
N LYS A 309 -5.11 -21.70 3.86
CA LYS A 309 -5.04 -22.87 4.76
C LYS A 309 -3.93 -23.86 4.37
N HIS A 310 -3.78 -24.12 3.08
CA HIS A 310 -2.78 -25.07 2.56
C HIS A 310 -1.49 -24.37 2.14
N PHE A 311 -1.27 -23.14 2.60
CA PHE A 311 -0.13 -22.32 2.16
C PHE A 311 1.22 -22.98 2.50
N ASP A 312 1.31 -23.65 3.65
CA ASP A 312 2.50 -24.38 4.07
C ASP A 312 2.73 -25.69 3.31
N GLU A 313 1.67 -26.28 2.74
CA GLU A 313 1.78 -27.45 1.86
C GLU A 313 2.25 -27.05 0.46
N VAL A 314 1.73 -25.94 -0.07
CA VAL A 314 2.22 -25.34 -1.34
C VAL A 314 3.70 -24.94 -1.25
N ARG A 315 4.22 -24.60 -0.06
CA ARG A 315 5.66 -24.36 0.17
C ARG A 315 6.51 -25.62 0.07
N LYS A 316 5.97 -26.81 0.31
CA LYS A 316 6.71 -28.09 0.24
C LYS A 316 6.81 -28.63 -1.18
N ASP A 317 5.82 -28.34 -2.03
CA ASP A 317 5.75 -28.83 -3.41
C ASP A 317 6.38 -27.88 -4.45
N GLN A 318 7.00 -26.77 -4.03
CA GLN A 318 7.84 -26.01 -4.94
C GLN A 318 9.17 -26.74 -5.09
N PRO A 319 9.54 -27.19 -6.31
CA PRO A 319 10.87 -27.72 -6.51
C PRO A 319 11.89 -26.65 -6.13
N GLU A 320 12.94 -27.07 -5.42
CA GLU A 320 14.18 -26.30 -5.30
C GLU A 320 14.74 -26.15 -6.71
N ILE A 321 14.25 -25.16 -7.45
CA ILE A 321 14.83 -24.79 -8.73
C ILE A 321 16.01 -23.87 -8.40
N PHE A 322 17.16 -24.53 -8.25
CA PHE A 322 18.56 -24.09 -8.36
C PHE A 322 18.94 -22.68 -7.91
#